data_AF-A0A1F5ANA7-F1
#
_entry.id   AF-A0A1F5ANA7-F1
#
_cell.length_a   1.000
_cell.length_b   1.000
_cell.length_c   1.000
_cell.angle_alpha   90.00
_cell.angle_beta   90.00
_cell.angle_gamma   90.00
#
_symmetry.space_group_name_H-M   'P 1'
#
loop_
_entity.id
_entity.type
_entity.pdbx_description
1 polymer ?
#
loop_
_entity_poly.entity_id
_entity_poly.type
_entity_poly.pdbx_seq_one_letter_code
_entity_poly.pdbx_strand_id
1 'polypeptide(L)'
;MALRFIFGLITVCSMGRAAQNSSAQDAPAQAFPATAHLNAYIKAFNSGSADEMRQFFKDHYAAAALRETPVEARIARYTTNFSRLKSLQIQKIAAERPYGTFALAKTGNGDDFLLRAAVEKQPPHKLLFIFFEPVDDPKNIAIPDPKADDRELAAAVGAFLDAQAKADEFSGVVLIAKNFKVLFHEAYGEADREKKIPNGKTTKFNLGSINKSFTRAAIHKLEKEGRLGFDDPIQKFLPDYPNRQAAEKVTVRHLLEMTSGIGDFFGTRYEATPKDKIRSIRDYLPLFADLPLEFEPGRGNRYSNGGYIVLGAIIEKVTGTDYYTYVRENIFQPCGMSDTDSYERDKGISNLAMGHTRRGQPGGERVLNHQTLPGRGSSAGGGYSTSEDLLKYVQALSTGKIFLPDIANGLGIAGGAPGISSAVEWDRRSGYLVIVLTNFDPPAAGAAARRIVSWLPE
;
A
#
# COMPACT_ATOMS: atom_id res chain seq x y z
N MET A 1 13.08 -49.80 57.00
CA MET A 1 14.26 -49.50 56.17
C MET A 1 14.07 -48.08 55.61
N ALA A 2 14.39 -46.96 56.28
CA ALA A 2 15.29 -46.70 57.43
C ALA A 2 16.76 -47.02 57.10
N LEU A 3 17.80 -46.20 57.33
CA LEU A 3 18.05 -44.83 57.90
C LEU A 3 18.45 -43.84 56.74
N ARG A 4 18.77 -42.53 56.84
CA ARG A 4 18.73 -41.36 57.77
C ARG A 4 18.80 -40.08 56.87
N PHE A 5 18.55 -38.80 57.21
CA PHE A 5 18.40 -37.97 58.43
C PHE A 5 19.65 -37.52 59.22
N ILE A 6 20.13 -36.30 58.91
CA ILE A 6 20.64 -35.22 59.81
C ILE A 6 20.18 -33.90 59.12
N PHE A 7 19.25 -33.06 59.58
CA PHE A 7 18.96 -32.33 60.84
C PHE A 7 19.82 -31.07 61.13
N GLY A 8 19.15 -29.92 61.12
CA GLY A 8 19.60 -28.60 61.61
C GLY A 8 18.42 -27.88 62.27
N LEU A 9 18.67 -27.04 63.29
CA LEU A 9 17.68 -26.75 64.34
C LEU A 9 16.59 -25.71 64.00
N ILE A 10 15.50 -25.81 64.78
CA ILE A 10 14.34 -24.91 64.83
C ILE A 10 14.59 -23.78 65.85
N THR A 11 14.02 -22.59 65.61
CA THR A 11 13.42 -21.76 66.68
C THR A 11 12.27 -20.97 66.11
N VAL A 12 11.07 -21.14 66.67
CA VAL A 12 9.92 -20.26 66.44
C VAL A 12 9.89 -19.23 67.56
N CYS A 13 9.86 -17.94 67.21
CA CYS A 13 9.54 -16.88 68.16
C CYS A 13 8.40 -16.04 67.57
N SER A 14 7.38 -15.74 68.38
CA SER A 14 6.17 -15.04 67.94
C SER A 14 5.99 -13.73 68.71
N MET A 15 5.20 -12.83 68.13
CA MET A 15 4.85 -11.49 68.64
C MET A 15 5.99 -10.46 68.61
N GLY A 16 5.83 -9.48 67.71
CA GLY A 16 6.72 -8.33 67.56
C GLY A 16 6.11 -7.32 66.59
N ARG A 17 5.01 -6.68 66.98
CA ARG A 17 4.23 -5.77 66.11
C ARG A 17 4.90 -4.39 66.02
N ALA A 18 6.10 -4.34 65.42
CA ALA A 18 6.83 -3.11 65.14
C ALA A 18 6.45 -2.56 63.77
N ALA A 19 5.97 -1.32 63.71
CA ALA A 19 5.64 -0.67 62.44
C ALA A 19 6.92 -0.18 61.74
N GLN A 20 7.26 -0.76 60.60
CA GLN A 20 8.22 -0.19 59.67
C GLN A 20 7.50 0.54 58.54
N ASN A 21 7.36 1.86 58.71
CA ASN A 21 7.18 2.76 57.57
C ASN A 21 8.49 2.76 56.76
N SER A 22 8.61 1.90 55.76
CA SER A 22 9.51 2.14 54.63
C SER A 22 8.70 2.79 53.52
N SER A 23 9.00 4.04 53.20
CA SER A 23 8.35 4.75 52.10
C SER A 23 8.72 4.08 50.78
N ALA A 24 7.75 3.43 50.14
CA ALA A 24 7.75 3.24 48.70
C ALA A 24 7.62 4.63 48.05
N GLN A 25 8.74 5.34 47.92
CA GLN A 25 8.78 6.61 47.22
C GLN A 25 8.41 6.38 45.75
N ASP A 26 7.60 7.28 45.21
CA ASP A 26 7.06 7.17 43.87
C ASP A 26 8.17 7.05 42.84
N ALA A 27 8.24 5.91 42.14
CA ALA A 27 8.93 5.85 40.87
C ALA A 27 8.19 6.82 39.93
N PRO A 28 8.84 7.90 39.43
CA PRO A 28 8.15 8.92 38.66
C PRO A 28 7.51 8.29 37.43
N ALA A 29 6.22 8.55 37.21
CA ALA A 29 5.47 8.03 36.09
C ALA A 29 6.25 8.29 34.79
N GLN A 30 6.45 7.25 33.97
CA GLN A 30 7.32 7.30 32.82
C GLN A 30 6.85 8.39 31.84
N ALA A 31 7.55 9.53 31.85
CA ALA A 31 7.18 10.67 31.03
C ALA A 31 7.39 10.31 29.56
N PHE A 32 6.31 10.24 28.78
CA PHE A 32 6.37 9.99 27.34
C PHE A 32 6.55 11.33 26.61
N PRO A 33 7.78 11.70 26.18
CA PRO A 33 8.05 13.02 25.59
C PRO A 33 7.18 13.31 24.37
N ALA A 34 6.93 12.30 23.53
CA ALA A 34 6.06 12.44 22.37
C ALA A 34 4.62 12.84 22.73
N THR A 35 4.05 12.31 23.83
CA THR A 35 2.72 12.69 24.33
C THR A 35 2.70 14.12 24.86
N ALA A 36 3.73 14.53 25.61
CA ALA A 36 3.86 15.92 26.06
C ALA A 36 3.96 16.90 24.86
N HIS A 37 4.75 16.57 23.85
CA HIS A 37 4.86 17.33 22.62
C HIS A 37 3.56 17.37 21.78
N LEU A 38 2.80 16.27 21.74
CA LEU A 38 1.51 16.21 21.04
C LEU A 38 0.43 17.05 21.75
N ASN A 39 0.37 17.00 23.09
CA ASN A 39 -0.53 17.85 23.87
C ASN A 39 -0.22 19.34 23.68
N ALA A 40 1.07 19.70 23.64
CA ALA A 40 1.51 21.06 23.33
C ALA A 40 1.15 21.48 21.88
N TYR A 41 1.27 20.58 20.89
CA TYR A 41 0.81 20.84 19.51
C TYR A 41 -0.68 21.15 19.48
N ILE A 42 -1.51 20.35 20.15
CA ILE A 42 -2.97 20.51 20.14
C ILE A 42 -3.39 21.81 20.83
N LYS A 43 -2.72 22.19 21.92
CA LYS A 43 -2.94 23.50 22.56
C LYS A 43 -2.66 24.65 21.58
N ALA A 44 -1.50 24.63 20.90
CA ALA A 44 -1.14 25.65 19.93
C ALA A 44 -2.08 25.64 18.70
N PHE A 45 -2.48 24.46 18.21
CA PHE A 45 -3.42 24.32 17.09
C PHE A 45 -4.79 24.90 17.41
N ASN A 46 -5.31 24.63 18.61
CA ASN A 46 -6.63 25.09 19.04
C ASN A 46 -6.69 26.60 19.39
N SER A 47 -5.54 27.29 19.48
CA SER A 47 -5.51 28.75 19.66
C SER A 47 -6.03 29.51 18.43
N GLY A 48 -5.98 28.89 17.24
CA GLY A 48 -6.17 29.58 15.96
C GLY A 48 -4.98 30.46 15.54
N SER A 49 -4.05 30.77 16.44
CA SER A 49 -2.94 31.69 16.22
C SER A 49 -1.81 31.07 15.40
N ALA A 50 -1.54 31.66 14.23
CA ALA A 50 -0.39 31.32 13.42
C ALA A 50 0.94 31.61 14.12
N ASP A 51 1.00 32.61 15.01
CA ASP A 51 2.22 32.94 15.74
C ASP A 51 2.48 32.00 16.92
N GLU A 52 1.45 31.53 17.62
CA GLU A 52 1.61 30.45 18.62
C GLU A 52 2.07 29.16 17.96
N MET A 53 1.49 28.80 16.80
CA MET A 53 1.95 27.66 16.01
C MET A 53 3.39 27.84 15.48
N ARG A 54 3.77 29.06 15.10
CA ARG A 54 5.14 29.39 14.61
C ARG A 54 6.15 29.25 15.74
N GLN A 55 5.78 29.68 16.94
CA GLN A 55 6.61 29.53 18.14
C GLN A 55 6.69 28.05 18.56
N PHE A 56 5.57 27.33 18.58
CA PHE A 56 5.56 25.88 18.81
C PHE A 56 6.50 25.14 17.86
N PHE A 57 6.46 25.44 16.56
CA PHE A 57 7.35 24.78 15.59
C PHE A 57 8.84 25.06 15.84
N LYS A 58 9.21 26.26 16.31
CA LYS A 58 10.61 26.57 16.69
C LYS A 58 11.03 25.82 17.96
N ASP A 59 10.18 25.82 18.98
CA ASP A 59 10.54 25.34 20.31
C ASP A 59 10.48 23.81 20.43
N HIS A 60 9.61 23.15 19.67
CA HIS A 60 9.32 21.72 19.84
C HIS A 60 9.93 20.79 18.78
N TYR A 61 10.42 21.26 17.62
CA TYR A 61 10.95 20.39 16.56
C TYR A 61 12.48 20.27 16.53
N ALA A 62 12.94 19.10 16.07
CA ALA A 62 14.34 18.77 15.87
C ALA A 62 14.95 19.62 14.75
N ALA A 63 16.23 20.00 14.90
CA ALA A 63 16.93 20.81 13.91
C ALA A 63 17.03 20.12 12.53
N ALA A 64 17.03 18.78 12.49
CA ALA A 64 16.94 18.01 11.23
C ALA A 64 15.55 18.16 10.58
N ALA A 65 14.48 17.92 11.33
CA ALA A 65 13.10 18.05 10.86
C ALA A 65 12.75 19.49 10.42
N LEU A 66 13.37 20.51 11.00
CA LEU A 66 13.22 21.91 10.56
C LEU A 66 14.00 22.23 9.27
N ARG A 67 15.08 21.51 8.94
CA ARG A 67 15.75 21.60 7.63
C ARG A 67 14.93 20.91 6.54
N GLU A 68 14.36 19.74 6.84
CA GLU A 68 13.51 18.97 5.89
C GLU A 68 12.16 19.64 5.62
N THR A 69 11.59 20.36 6.58
CA THR A 69 10.38 21.15 6.39
C THR A 69 10.46 22.40 7.26
N PRO A 70 10.84 23.56 6.69
CA PRO A 70 10.94 24.83 7.40
C PRO A 70 9.64 25.26 8.08
N VAL A 71 9.77 26.08 9.13
CA VAL A 71 8.64 26.55 9.96
C VAL A 71 7.51 27.12 9.12
N GLU A 72 7.78 27.98 8.15
CA GLU A 72 6.75 28.62 7.34
C GLU A 72 6.00 27.64 6.40
N ALA A 73 6.65 26.58 5.93
CA ALA A 73 5.98 25.50 5.20
C ALA A 73 5.05 24.69 6.12
N ARG A 74 5.41 24.54 7.41
CA ARG A 74 4.54 23.94 8.43
C ARG A 74 3.37 24.88 8.79
N ILE A 75 3.58 26.20 8.76
CA ILE A 75 2.52 27.21 8.96
C ILE A 75 1.52 27.22 7.81
N ALA A 76 1.97 27.20 6.55
CA ALA A 76 1.08 27.09 5.40
C ALA A 76 0.16 25.84 5.50
N ARG A 77 0.73 24.69 5.89
CA ARG A 77 -0.05 23.47 6.13
C ARG A 77 -0.97 23.59 7.36
N TYR A 78 -0.54 24.25 8.43
CA TYR A 78 -1.37 24.51 9.60
C TYR A 78 -2.60 25.35 9.24
N THR A 79 -2.44 26.49 8.56
CA THR A 79 -3.56 27.37 8.19
C THR A 79 -4.61 26.65 7.34
N THR A 80 -4.16 25.84 6.36
CA THR A 80 -5.04 24.99 5.54
C THR A 80 -5.74 23.89 6.36
N ASN A 81 -5.04 23.28 7.31
CA ASN A 81 -5.65 22.26 8.17
C ASN A 81 -6.64 22.89 9.18
N PHE A 82 -6.31 24.01 9.81
CA PHE A 82 -7.17 24.68 10.79
C PHE A 82 -8.47 25.19 10.15
N SER A 83 -8.39 25.76 8.94
CA SER A 83 -9.59 26.23 8.22
C SER A 83 -10.58 25.09 7.91
N ARG A 84 -10.11 23.86 7.70
CA ARG A 84 -10.92 22.65 7.52
C ARG A 84 -11.38 22.04 8.84
N LEU A 85 -10.43 21.73 9.73
CA LEU A 85 -10.63 20.92 10.93
C LEU A 85 -11.27 21.67 12.11
N LYS A 86 -11.13 23.01 12.15
CA LYS A 86 -11.56 23.95 13.21
C LYS A 86 -10.91 23.78 14.58
N SER A 87 -10.72 22.55 15.05
CA SER A 87 -10.03 22.20 16.29
C SER A 87 -9.64 20.72 16.28
N LEU A 88 -8.84 20.30 17.27
CA LEU A 88 -8.47 18.92 17.54
C LEU A 88 -8.67 18.61 19.03
N GLN A 89 -9.32 17.49 19.35
CA GLN A 89 -9.50 17.01 20.71
C GLN A 89 -9.12 15.53 20.79
N ILE A 90 -8.05 15.18 21.53
CA ILE A 90 -7.76 13.77 21.85
C ILE A 90 -8.95 13.20 22.61
N GLN A 91 -9.52 12.12 22.06
CA GLN A 91 -10.54 11.29 22.69
C GLN A 91 -9.88 10.18 23.53
N LYS A 92 -8.75 9.66 23.06
CA LYS A 92 -8.00 8.56 23.69
C LYS A 92 -6.53 8.56 23.27
N ILE A 93 -5.61 8.49 24.22
CA ILE A 93 -4.25 8.02 23.95
C ILE A 93 -4.35 6.52 23.65
N ALA A 94 -3.96 6.12 22.45
CA ALA A 94 -4.17 4.78 21.91
C ALA A 94 -2.93 3.87 22.09
N ALA A 95 -1.72 4.44 22.09
CA ALA A 95 -0.51 3.80 22.62
C ALA A 95 0.55 4.86 22.96
N GLU A 96 1.39 4.57 23.96
CA GLU A 96 2.56 5.37 24.30
C GLU A 96 3.82 4.52 24.19
N ARG A 97 4.93 5.14 23.76
CA ARG A 97 6.25 4.52 23.56
C ARG A 97 7.31 5.50 24.07
N PRO A 98 8.51 5.05 24.48
CA PRO A 98 9.56 5.93 25.01
C PRO A 98 9.90 7.14 24.12
N TYR A 99 9.79 7.00 22.79
CA TYR A 99 10.08 8.07 21.82
C TYR A 99 8.92 8.35 20.83
N GLY A 100 7.70 7.87 21.12
CA GLY A 100 6.56 7.98 20.21
C GLY A 100 5.21 7.87 20.90
N THR A 101 4.17 8.42 20.28
CA THR A 101 2.80 8.36 20.80
C THR A 101 1.78 8.26 19.68
N PHE A 102 0.64 7.64 20.00
CA PHE A 102 -0.50 7.45 19.13
C PHE A 102 -1.76 7.89 19.88
N ALA A 103 -2.54 8.80 19.33
CA ALA A 103 -3.76 9.29 19.96
C ALA A 103 -4.91 9.42 18.95
N LEU A 104 -6.06 8.82 19.25
CA LEU A 104 -7.29 9.12 18.55
C LEU A 104 -7.74 10.53 18.92
N ALA A 105 -7.87 11.40 17.93
CA ALA A 105 -8.43 12.73 18.08
C ALA A 105 -9.66 12.91 17.19
N LYS A 106 -10.62 13.70 17.68
CA LYS A 106 -11.78 14.15 16.94
C LYS A 106 -11.63 15.61 16.56
N THR A 107 -12.13 15.99 15.40
CA THR A 107 -12.01 17.36 14.88
C THR A 107 -13.23 18.20 15.25
N GLY A 108 -13.10 19.52 15.18
CA GLY A 108 -14.23 20.44 15.38
C GLY A 108 -15.32 20.33 14.31
N ASN A 109 -15.04 19.70 13.16
CA ASN A 109 -16.04 19.35 12.15
C ASN A 109 -16.57 17.90 12.26
N GLY A 110 -16.15 17.14 13.27
CA GLY A 110 -16.69 15.82 13.61
C GLY A 110 -15.92 14.61 13.06
N ASP A 111 -14.91 14.80 12.21
CA ASP A 111 -14.07 13.70 11.69
C ASP A 111 -13.24 13.05 12.81
N ASP A 112 -12.94 11.76 12.68
CA ASP A 112 -12.00 11.05 13.56
C ASP A 112 -10.65 10.83 12.86
N PHE A 113 -9.55 11.01 13.60
CA PHE A 113 -8.18 10.98 13.11
C PHE A 113 -7.26 10.23 14.08
N LEU A 114 -6.33 9.43 13.57
CA LEU A 114 -5.19 8.96 14.36
C LEU A 114 -4.05 9.97 14.24
N LEU A 115 -3.60 10.46 15.39
CA LEU A 115 -2.42 11.32 15.51
C LEU A 115 -1.22 10.46 15.91
N ARG A 116 -0.14 10.53 15.14
CA ARG A 116 1.16 9.92 15.46
C ARG A 116 2.20 11.01 15.65
N ALA A 117 2.93 10.99 16.76
CA ALA A 117 4.10 11.85 16.95
C ALA A 117 5.31 11.03 17.38
N ALA A 118 6.49 11.40 16.91
CA ALA A 118 7.77 10.77 17.27
C ALA A 118 8.83 11.83 17.56
N VAL A 119 9.77 11.50 18.45
CA VAL A 119 10.82 12.40 18.94
C VAL A 119 12.22 11.80 18.81
N GLU A 120 13.25 12.65 18.91
CA GLU A 120 14.64 12.24 18.97
C GLU A 120 14.87 11.23 20.13
N LYS A 121 15.63 10.16 19.86
CA LYS A 121 15.97 9.12 20.86
C LYS A 121 16.91 9.64 21.97
N GLN A 122 17.49 10.82 21.80
CA GLN A 122 18.36 11.50 22.77
C GLN A 122 17.68 12.75 23.35
N PRO A 123 17.97 13.14 24.61
CA PRO A 123 17.55 14.43 25.15
C PRO A 123 18.05 15.60 24.27
N PRO A 124 17.26 16.67 24.07
CA PRO A 124 16.01 17.00 24.77
C PRO A 124 14.73 16.46 24.08
N HIS A 125 14.83 15.38 23.29
CA HIS A 125 13.68 14.68 22.69
C HIS A 125 12.78 15.59 21.83
N LYS A 126 13.33 16.38 20.90
CA LYS A 126 12.50 17.22 20.02
C LYS A 126 11.72 16.38 19.01
N LEU A 127 10.59 16.89 18.53
CA LEU A 127 9.78 16.25 17.50
C LEU A 127 10.55 16.05 16.19
N LEU A 128 10.46 14.84 15.66
CA LEU A 128 10.82 14.52 14.27
C LEU A 128 9.62 14.82 13.37
N PHE A 129 8.44 14.31 13.72
CA PHE A 129 7.20 14.54 13.00
C PHE A 129 5.97 14.49 13.90
N ILE A 130 4.90 15.14 13.44
CA ILE A 130 3.51 14.83 13.80
C ILE A 130 2.78 14.54 12.47
N PHE A 131 2.07 13.42 12.44
CA PHE A 131 1.25 12.94 11.34
C PHE A 131 -0.20 12.77 11.80
N PHE A 132 -1.13 12.89 10.85
CA PHE A 132 -2.58 12.93 11.07
C PHE A 132 -3.21 12.15 9.92
N GLU A 133 -3.81 11.00 10.21
CA GLU A 133 -4.49 10.16 9.22
C GLU A 133 -5.98 10.02 9.56
N PRO A 134 -6.92 10.16 8.59
CA PRO A 134 -8.34 9.92 8.83
C PRO A 134 -8.60 8.47 9.27
N VAL A 135 -9.64 8.27 10.07
CA VAL A 135 -10.00 6.96 10.63
C VAL A 135 -11.47 6.65 10.35
N ASP A 136 -11.72 5.67 9.47
CA ASP A 136 -13.07 5.25 9.08
C ASP A 136 -13.82 4.48 10.20
N ASP A 137 -13.10 3.74 11.05
CA ASP A 137 -13.64 3.09 12.25
C ASP A 137 -12.78 3.42 13.50
N PRO A 138 -13.19 4.40 14.31
CA PRO A 138 -12.47 4.80 15.52
C PRO A 138 -12.52 3.76 16.66
N LYS A 139 -13.27 2.65 16.51
CA LYS A 139 -13.31 1.56 17.50
C LYS A 139 -12.23 0.51 17.26
N ASN A 140 -11.86 0.28 16.00
CA ASN A 140 -10.96 -0.81 15.58
C ASN A 140 -9.63 -0.30 14.97
N ILE A 141 -9.09 0.78 15.53
CA ILE A 141 -7.87 1.42 15.03
C ILE A 141 -6.66 0.49 15.18
N ALA A 142 -6.05 0.11 14.07
CA ALA A 142 -4.81 -0.65 14.05
C ALA A 142 -3.62 0.26 14.37
N ILE A 143 -3.30 0.40 15.66
CA ILE A 143 -2.19 1.25 16.12
C ILE A 143 -0.85 0.66 15.62
N PRO A 144 -0.02 1.46 14.91
CA PRO A 144 1.30 1.01 14.49
C PRO A 144 2.20 0.57 15.64
N ASP A 145 2.96 -0.47 15.36
CA ASP A 145 3.82 -1.16 16.31
C ASP A 145 5.22 -1.41 15.72
N PRO A 146 5.98 -0.33 15.42
CA PRO A 146 7.34 -0.43 14.90
C PRO A 146 8.19 -1.34 15.78
N LYS A 147 8.89 -2.27 15.14
CA LYS A 147 9.83 -3.21 15.76
C LYS A 147 11.17 -2.52 16.01
N ALA A 148 11.99 -3.01 16.94
CA ALA A 148 13.23 -2.33 17.30
C ALA A 148 14.27 -2.36 16.16
N ASP A 149 14.30 -3.45 15.39
CA ASP A 149 15.20 -3.64 14.26
C ASP A 149 14.61 -4.55 13.15
N ASP A 150 15.41 -4.76 12.10
CA ASP A 150 15.08 -5.57 10.92
C ASP A 150 14.87 -7.06 11.25
N ARG A 151 15.43 -7.56 12.36
CA ARG A 151 15.31 -8.96 12.82
C ARG A 151 14.03 -9.17 13.61
N GLU A 152 13.67 -8.26 14.51
CA GLU A 152 12.37 -8.26 15.18
C GLU A 152 11.23 -8.10 14.16
N LEU A 153 11.41 -7.27 13.14
CA LEU A 153 10.48 -7.16 12.00
C LEU A 153 10.30 -8.52 11.31
N ALA A 154 11.38 -9.16 10.88
CA ALA A 154 11.33 -10.46 10.21
C ALA A 154 10.64 -11.54 11.07
N ALA A 155 10.93 -11.57 12.38
CA ALA A 155 10.32 -12.52 13.31
C ALA A 155 8.81 -12.27 13.51
N ALA A 156 8.39 -11.02 13.70
CA ALA A 156 6.98 -10.65 13.86
C ALA A 156 6.16 -10.92 12.59
N VAL A 157 6.72 -10.61 11.42
CA VAL A 157 6.09 -10.89 10.11
C VAL A 157 5.97 -12.40 9.87
N GLY A 158 7.02 -13.18 10.17
CA GLY A 158 6.98 -14.64 10.06
C GLY A 158 5.87 -15.25 10.92
N ALA A 159 5.83 -14.92 12.22
CA ALA A 159 4.82 -15.42 13.15
C ALA A 159 3.38 -15.01 12.78
N PHE A 160 3.21 -13.80 12.22
CA PHE A 160 1.92 -13.33 11.70
C PHE A 160 1.44 -14.13 10.49
N LEU A 161 2.29 -14.30 9.48
CA LEU A 161 1.94 -15.03 8.26
C LEU A 161 1.73 -16.52 8.54
N ASP A 162 2.49 -17.10 9.46
CA ASP A 162 2.23 -18.43 10.03
C ASP A 162 0.81 -18.56 10.59
N ALA A 163 0.37 -17.59 11.39
CA ALA A 163 -0.95 -17.60 12.00
C ALA A 163 -2.07 -17.38 10.96
N GLN A 164 -1.87 -16.47 9.99
CA GLN A 164 -2.85 -16.24 8.92
C GLN A 164 -2.97 -17.43 7.97
N ALA A 165 -1.86 -18.11 7.63
CA ALA A 165 -1.86 -19.30 6.80
C ALA A 165 -2.55 -20.49 7.49
N LYS A 166 -2.29 -20.71 8.78
CA LYS A 166 -2.98 -21.72 9.62
C LYS A 166 -4.49 -21.44 9.76
N ALA A 167 -4.91 -20.17 9.64
CA ALA A 167 -6.30 -19.74 9.72
C ALA A 167 -7.05 -19.71 8.36
N ASP A 168 -6.44 -20.16 7.27
CA ASP A 168 -6.96 -20.02 5.89
C ASP A 168 -7.14 -18.56 5.41
N GLU A 169 -6.51 -17.57 6.05
CA GLU A 169 -6.64 -16.14 5.69
C GLU A 169 -5.41 -15.54 5.00
N PHE A 170 -4.32 -16.29 4.84
CA PHE A 170 -3.24 -15.93 3.91
C PHE A 170 -2.76 -17.11 3.07
N SER A 171 -2.58 -16.87 1.77
CA SER A 171 -1.96 -17.78 0.80
C SER A 171 -1.28 -16.92 -0.26
N GLY A 172 0.05 -17.00 -0.35
CA GLY A 172 0.83 -16.02 -1.10
C GLY A 172 2.32 -15.99 -0.80
N VAL A 173 2.99 -14.93 -1.27
CA VAL A 173 4.40 -14.61 -1.03
C VAL A 173 4.50 -13.20 -0.47
N VAL A 174 5.38 -13.02 0.53
CA VAL A 174 5.76 -11.72 1.09
C VAL A 174 7.25 -11.51 0.91
N LEU A 175 7.64 -10.36 0.38
CA LEU A 175 9.03 -9.89 0.34
C LEU A 175 9.12 -8.54 1.04
N ILE A 176 10.11 -8.39 1.93
CA ILE A 176 10.50 -7.11 2.53
C ILE A 176 11.96 -6.87 2.18
N ALA A 177 12.26 -5.70 1.63
CA ALA A 177 13.60 -5.23 1.38
C ALA A 177 13.84 -3.86 2.03
N LYS A 178 15.10 -3.53 2.31
CA LYS A 178 15.54 -2.23 2.82
C LYS A 178 16.72 -1.76 1.97
N ASN A 179 16.60 -0.59 1.36
CA ASN A 179 17.53 -0.10 0.33
C ASN A 179 17.79 -1.15 -0.76
N PHE A 180 16.71 -1.80 -1.22
CA PHE A 180 16.69 -2.90 -2.20
C PHE A 180 17.45 -4.18 -1.84
N LYS A 181 17.92 -4.33 -0.59
CA LYS A 181 18.43 -5.60 -0.05
C LYS A 181 17.31 -6.35 0.66
N VAL A 182 17.08 -7.61 0.30
CA VAL A 182 16.04 -8.46 0.92
C VAL A 182 16.38 -8.74 2.39
N LEU A 183 15.38 -8.57 3.25
CA LEU A 183 15.42 -8.87 4.69
C LEU A 183 14.53 -10.06 5.07
N PHE A 184 13.38 -10.17 4.39
CA PHE A 184 12.40 -11.25 4.56
C PHE A 184 11.87 -11.60 3.18
N HIS A 185 11.75 -12.88 2.84
CA HIS A 185 11.13 -13.32 1.59
C HIS A 185 10.64 -14.75 1.74
N GLU A 186 9.36 -14.93 2.04
CA GLU A 186 8.78 -16.25 2.34
C GLU A 186 7.44 -16.49 1.65
N ALA A 187 7.12 -17.77 1.48
CA ALA A 187 5.95 -18.26 0.75
C ALA A 187 5.06 -19.12 1.67
N TYR A 188 3.74 -18.97 1.54
CA TYR A 188 2.75 -19.53 2.46
C TYR A 188 1.54 -20.07 1.69
N GLY A 189 0.96 -21.17 2.16
CA GLY A 189 -0.21 -21.79 1.54
C GLY A 189 0.08 -22.41 0.17
N GLU A 190 -0.94 -22.48 -0.67
CA GLU A 190 -0.93 -23.24 -1.93
C GLU A 190 -1.12 -22.32 -3.13
N ALA A 191 -0.30 -22.51 -4.16
CA ALA A 191 -0.45 -21.88 -5.48
C ALA A 191 -1.70 -22.42 -6.19
N ASP A 192 -1.99 -23.71 -6.05
CA ASP A 192 -3.13 -24.41 -6.62
C ASP A 192 -3.66 -25.43 -5.60
N ARG A 193 -4.87 -25.20 -5.06
CA ARG A 193 -5.45 -26.03 -4.00
C ARG A 193 -6.01 -27.36 -4.51
N GLU A 194 -6.58 -27.35 -5.72
CA GLU A 194 -7.10 -28.56 -6.35
C GLU A 194 -5.99 -29.58 -6.60
N LYS A 195 -4.78 -29.09 -6.92
CA LYS A 195 -3.57 -29.91 -7.15
C LYS A 195 -2.63 -30.00 -5.95
N LYS A 196 -2.94 -29.32 -4.83
CA LYS A 196 -2.11 -29.22 -3.61
C LYS A 196 -0.66 -28.79 -3.89
N ILE A 197 -0.48 -27.83 -4.80
CA ILE A 197 0.83 -27.29 -5.16
C ILE A 197 1.16 -26.16 -4.18
N PRO A 198 2.23 -26.26 -3.38
CA PRO A 198 2.61 -25.20 -2.43
C PRO A 198 3.04 -23.92 -3.15
N ASN A 199 2.89 -22.76 -2.50
CA ASN A 199 3.53 -21.53 -2.95
C ASN A 199 5.04 -21.61 -2.76
N GLY A 200 5.80 -21.16 -3.76
CA GLY A 200 7.25 -20.97 -3.70
C GLY A 200 7.61 -19.49 -3.82
N LYS A 201 8.85 -19.14 -3.44
CA LYS A 201 9.35 -17.76 -3.48
C LYS A 201 9.33 -17.11 -4.88
N THR A 202 9.34 -17.94 -5.92
CA THR A 202 9.26 -17.58 -7.34
C THR A 202 7.89 -17.86 -7.98
N THR A 203 6.85 -18.13 -7.19
CA THR A 203 5.48 -18.25 -7.70
C THR A 203 5.02 -16.91 -8.30
N LYS A 204 4.45 -16.99 -9.50
CA LYS A 204 3.91 -15.88 -10.28
C LYS A 204 2.46 -15.65 -9.89
N PHE A 205 2.14 -14.49 -9.33
CA PHE A 205 0.77 -14.13 -8.95
C PHE A 205 0.17 -13.16 -9.97
N ASN A 206 -1.14 -13.22 -10.13
CA ASN A 206 -1.86 -12.22 -10.90
C ASN A 206 -1.74 -10.86 -10.18
N LEU A 207 -1.36 -9.82 -10.91
CA LEU A 207 -1.07 -8.51 -10.36
C LEU A 207 -2.30 -7.61 -10.24
N GLY A 208 -3.45 -8.00 -10.80
CA GLY A 208 -4.63 -7.14 -10.88
C GLY A 208 -4.25 -5.78 -11.46
N SER A 209 -4.63 -4.70 -10.78
CA SER A 209 -4.40 -3.32 -11.22
C SER A 209 -2.95 -2.81 -11.18
N ILE A 210 -1.99 -3.53 -10.60
CA ILE A 210 -0.58 -3.09 -10.58
C ILE A 210 -0.02 -2.95 -12.01
N ASN A 211 -0.54 -3.69 -13.01
CA ASN A 211 -0.11 -3.53 -14.40
C ASN A 211 -0.30 -2.10 -14.95
N LYS A 212 -1.23 -1.30 -14.39
CA LYS A 212 -1.38 0.12 -14.76
C LYS A 212 -0.10 0.93 -14.54
N SER A 213 0.76 0.55 -13.60
CA SER A 213 2.06 1.20 -13.39
C SER A 213 3.00 1.00 -14.59
N PHE A 214 2.98 -0.18 -15.21
CA PHE A 214 3.75 -0.46 -16.42
C PHE A 214 3.19 0.30 -17.63
N THR A 215 1.87 0.33 -17.80
CA THR A 215 1.19 1.12 -18.85
C THR A 215 1.48 2.62 -18.70
N ARG A 216 1.42 3.16 -17.48
CA ARG A 216 1.77 4.56 -17.18
C ARG A 216 3.23 4.84 -17.54
N ALA A 217 4.17 3.99 -17.13
CA ALA A 217 5.59 4.11 -17.47
C ALA A 217 5.86 3.99 -18.99
N ALA A 218 5.15 3.11 -19.70
CA ALA A 218 5.24 2.97 -21.15
C ALA A 218 4.77 4.24 -21.89
N ILE A 219 3.66 4.84 -21.47
CA ILE A 219 3.16 6.10 -22.04
C ILE A 219 4.14 7.25 -21.76
N HIS A 220 4.67 7.39 -20.54
CA HIS A 220 5.69 8.41 -20.22
C HIS A 220 7.00 8.21 -21.01
N LYS A 221 7.37 6.97 -21.34
CA LYS A 221 8.51 6.67 -22.23
C LYS A 221 8.24 7.12 -23.66
N LEU A 222 7.05 6.84 -24.21
CA LEU A 222 6.65 7.30 -25.54
C LEU A 222 6.52 8.82 -25.66
N GLU A 223 6.06 9.49 -24.60
CA GLU A 223 6.00 10.96 -24.53
C GLU A 223 7.39 11.58 -24.49
N LYS A 224 8.29 11.06 -23.64
CA LYS A 224 9.70 11.48 -23.60
C LYS A 224 10.47 11.19 -24.90
N GLU A 225 10.02 10.22 -25.70
CA GLU A 225 10.51 9.96 -27.07
C GLU A 225 9.91 10.91 -28.13
N GLY A 226 8.98 11.81 -27.76
CA GLY A 226 8.31 12.73 -28.68
C GLY A 226 7.27 12.07 -29.59
N ARG A 227 6.84 10.84 -29.28
CA ARG A 227 6.00 10.00 -30.16
C ARG A 227 4.50 10.20 -29.92
N LEU A 228 4.15 10.76 -28.77
CA LEU A 228 2.83 11.26 -28.39
C LEU A 228 3.02 12.45 -27.43
N GLY A 229 2.01 13.32 -27.32
CA GLY A 229 1.91 14.31 -26.24
C GLY A 229 0.77 13.94 -25.30
N PHE A 230 0.84 14.36 -24.02
CA PHE A 230 -0.24 14.09 -23.07
C PHE A 230 -1.58 14.73 -23.49
N ASP A 231 -1.53 15.87 -24.17
CA ASP A 231 -2.72 16.62 -24.58
C ASP A 231 -3.20 16.23 -26.01
N ASP A 232 -2.62 15.19 -26.61
CA ASP A 232 -3.14 14.60 -27.84
C ASP A 232 -4.50 13.89 -27.59
N PRO A 233 -5.53 14.12 -28.43
CA PRO A 233 -6.82 13.44 -28.31
C PRO A 233 -6.77 12.01 -28.87
N ILE A 234 -7.67 11.14 -28.36
CA ILE A 234 -7.81 9.73 -28.81
C ILE A 234 -7.83 9.62 -30.35
N GLN A 235 -8.57 10.47 -31.05
CA GLN A 235 -8.73 10.42 -32.50
C GLN A 235 -7.43 10.56 -33.31
N LYS A 236 -6.37 11.13 -32.74
CA LYS A 236 -5.04 11.22 -33.38
C LYS A 236 -4.45 9.82 -33.64
N PHE A 237 -4.76 8.87 -32.75
CA PHE A 237 -4.26 7.50 -32.80
C PHE A 237 -5.34 6.53 -33.29
N LEU A 238 -6.56 6.69 -32.77
CA LEU A 238 -7.72 5.84 -33.03
C LEU A 238 -8.82 6.65 -33.73
N PRO A 239 -8.68 6.98 -35.03
CA PRO A 239 -9.66 7.81 -35.74
C PRO A 239 -11.05 7.15 -35.82
N ASP A 240 -11.08 5.81 -35.87
CA ASP A 240 -12.28 4.97 -35.92
C ASP A 240 -12.85 4.63 -34.53
N TYR A 241 -12.48 5.39 -33.48
CA TYR A 241 -12.96 5.12 -32.12
C TYR A 241 -14.49 5.36 -32.03
N PRO A 242 -15.30 4.37 -31.55
CA PRO A 242 -16.76 4.39 -31.76
C PRO A 242 -17.49 5.61 -31.17
N ASN A 243 -17.21 5.98 -29.92
CA ASN A 243 -17.75 7.21 -29.34
C ASN A 243 -16.95 8.44 -29.84
N ARG A 244 -17.52 9.19 -30.78
CA ARG A 244 -16.92 10.42 -31.33
C ARG A 244 -16.60 11.49 -30.28
N GLN A 245 -17.45 11.68 -29.26
CA GLN A 245 -17.17 12.67 -28.21
C GLN A 245 -15.95 12.26 -27.37
N ALA A 246 -15.80 10.96 -27.08
CA ALA A 246 -14.59 10.44 -26.45
C ALA A 246 -13.38 10.61 -27.37
N ALA A 247 -13.51 10.26 -28.65
CA ALA A 247 -12.45 10.38 -29.66
C ALA A 247 -11.90 11.82 -29.76
N GLU A 248 -12.79 12.82 -29.70
CA GLU A 248 -12.48 14.24 -29.89
C GLU A 248 -12.04 14.97 -28.61
N LYS A 249 -12.65 14.67 -27.45
CA LYS A 249 -12.42 15.41 -26.19
C LYS A 249 -11.43 14.75 -25.21
N VAL A 250 -11.29 13.42 -25.25
CA VAL A 250 -10.44 12.70 -24.28
C VAL A 250 -9.01 12.67 -24.79
N THR A 251 -8.06 13.08 -23.94
CA THR A 251 -6.63 13.12 -24.23
C THR A 251 -5.88 12.00 -23.50
N VAL A 252 -4.63 11.75 -23.89
CA VAL A 252 -3.75 10.80 -23.16
C VAL A 252 -3.65 11.15 -21.67
N ARG A 253 -3.60 12.44 -21.33
CA ARG A 253 -3.65 12.98 -19.96
C ARG A 253 -4.89 12.52 -19.22
N HIS A 254 -6.07 12.76 -19.81
CA HIS A 254 -7.35 12.39 -19.23
C HIS A 254 -7.49 10.87 -18.97
N LEU A 255 -6.83 10.04 -19.78
CA LEU A 255 -6.76 8.59 -19.57
C LEU A 255 -5.81 8.21 -18.41
N LEU A 256 -4.62 8.83 -18.35
CA LEU A 256 -3.61 8.57 -17.31
C LEU A 256 -4.08 8.98 -15.91
N GLU A 257 -4.73 10.13 -15.81
CA GLU A 257 -5.13 10.80 -14.56
C GLU A 257 -6.50 10.33 -14.03
N MET A 258 -7.17 9.40 -14.72
CA MET A 258 -8.52 8.91 -14.40
C MET A 258 -9.60 10.01 -14.47
N THR A 259 -9.43 10.99 -15.35
CA THR A 259 -10.32 12.16 -15.52
C THR A 259 -11.08 12.18 -16.86
N SER A 260 -11.04 11.08 -17.62
CA SER A 260 -11.61 10.98 -18.98
C SER A 260 -13.13 10.85 -19.07
N GLY A 261 -13.82 10.42 -18.03
CA GLY A 261 -15.23 10.03 -18.11
C GLY A 261 -15.49 8.74 -18.90
N ILE A 262 -14.45 8.03 -19.37
CA ILE A 262 -14.61 6.71 -20.00
C ILE A 262 -14.86 5.67 -18.90
N GLY A 263 -15.95 4.93 -19.02
CA GLY A 263 -16.36 3.91 -18.04
C GLY A 263 -15.47 2.66 -17.99
N ASP A 264 -15.98 1.64 -17.32
CA ASP A 264 -15.30 0.35 -17.18
C ASP A 264 -15.67 -0.63 -18.31
N PHE A 265 -14.85 -1.66 -18.54
CA PHE A 265 -15.23 -2.81 -19.36
C PHE A 265 -15.94 -3.90 -18.54
N PHE A 266 -15.76 -3.95 -17.22
CA PHE A 266 -16.48 -4.86 -16.34
C PHE A 266 -17.98 -4.49 -16.27
N GLY A 267 -18.84 -5.46 -16.60
CA GLY A 267 -20.29 -5.31 -16.66
C GLY A 267 -20.90 -6.34 -17.60
N THR A 268 -22.18 -6.20 -17.93
CA THR A 268 -22.98 -7.22 -18.66
C THR A 268 -22.36 -7.69 -19.99
N ARG A 269 -21.68 -6.79 -20.72
CA ARG A 269 -20.96 -7.18 -21.96
C ARG A 269 -19.77 -8.09 -21.68
N TYR A 270 -18.97 -7.78 -20.66
CA TYR A 270 -17.86 -8.65 -20.24
C TYR A 270 -18.38 -9.98 -19.67
N GLU A 271 -19.44 -9.94 -18.85
CA GLU A 271 -20.08 -11.13 -18.28
C GLU A 271 -20.54 -12.11 -19.38
N ALA A 272 -21.28 -11.62 -20.38
CA ALA A 272 -21.79 -12.40 -21.51
C ALA A 272 -20.69 -12.84 -22.50
N THR A 273 -19.55 -12.15 -22.56
CA THR A 273 -18.45 -12.51 -23.47
C THR A 273 -17.71 -13.76 -22.99
N PRO A 274 -17.54 -14.81 -23.84
CA PRO A 274 -16.70 -15.96 -23.51
C PRO A 274 -15.26 -15.52 -23.22
N LYS A 275 -14.79 -15.73 -21.99
CA LYS A 275 -13.56 -15.10 -21.47
C LYS A 275 -12.30 -15.54 -22.22
N ASP A 276 -12.30 -16.77 -22.73
CA ASP A 276 -11.29 -17.38 -23.59
C ASP A 276 -11.05 -16.64 -24.92
N LYS A 277 -12.03 -15.83 -25.37
CA LYS A 277 -11.93 -14.99 -26.59
C LYS A 277 -11.31 -13.63 -26.34
N ILE A 278 -11.15 -13.23 -25.07
CA ILE A 278 -10.55 -11.94 -24.70
C ILE A 278 -9.03 -12.16 -24.54
N ARG A 279 -8.24 -11.83 -25.57
CA ARG A 279 -6.79 -12.14 -25.62
C ARG A 279 -5.88 -10.98 -26.04
N SER A 280 -6.41 -9.97 -26.69
CA SER A 280 -5.71 -8.77 -27.16
C SER A 280 -6.37 -7.51 -26.60
N ILE A 281 -5.68 -6.37 -26.64
CA ILE A 281 -6.25 -5.08 -26.21
C ILE A 281 -7.51 -4.73 -27.02
N ARG A 282 -7.52 -5.07 -28.32
CA ARG A 282 -8.67 -4.86 -29.22
C ARG A 282 -9.94 -5.59 -28.75
N ASP A 283 -9.82 -6.77 -28.15
CA ASP A 283 -10.98 -7.58 -27.73
C ASP A 283 -11.76 -6.95 -26.57
N TYR A 284 -11.14 -6.04 -25.82
CA TYR A 284 -11.78 -5.30 -24.74
C TYR A 284 -12.58 -4.09 -25.24
N LEU A 285 -12.26 -3.50 -26.40
CA LEU A 285 -12.89 -2.27 -26.88
C LEU A 285 -14.42 -2.40 -27.12
N PRO A 286 -14.96 -3.49 -27.71
CA PRO A 286 -16.41 -3.68 -27.88
C PRO A 286 -17.21 -3.77 -26.57
N LEU A 287 -16.53 -3.87 -25.42
CA LEU A 287 -17.18 -3.95 -24.11
C LEU A 287 -17.59 -2.58 -23.56
N PHE A 288 -17.00 -1.47 -24.06
CA PHE A 288 -17.23 -0.13 -23.51
C PHE A 288 -17.02 1.06 -24.48
N ALA A 289 -16.31 0.91 -25.60
CA ALA A 289 -15.78 2.05 -26.36
C ALA A 289 -16.83 2.89 -27.14
N ASP A 290 -18.05 2.38 -27.26
CA ASP A 290 -19.24 3.03 -27.81
C ASP A 290 -20.15 3.67 -26.74
N LEU A 291 -19.92 3.38 -25.45
CA LEU A 291 -20.73 3.92 -24.36
C LEU A 291 -20.52 5.43 -24.19
N PRO A 292 -21.54 6.18 -23.72
CA PRO A 292 -21.40 7.59 -23.38
C PRO A 292 -20.30 7.87 -22.35
N LEU A 293 -19.78 9.09 -22.34
CA LEU A 293 -18.93 9.56 -21.26
C LEU A 293 -19.78 9.79 -20.00
N GLU A 294 -19.28 9.33 -18.85
CA GLU A 294 -19.95 9.44 -17.55
C GLU A 294 -19.90 10.85 -16.97
N PHE A 295 -18.95 11.67 -17.43
CA PHE A 295 -18.79 13.10 -17.16
C PHE A 295 -17.90 13.74 -18.23
N GLU A 296 -17.93 15.08 -18.34
CA GLU A 296 -17.04 15.82 -19.26
C GLU A 296 -15.55 15.63 -18.88
N PRO A 297 -14.64 15.39 -19.86
CA PRO A 297 -13.23 15.15 -19.55
C PRO A 297 -12.60 16.31 -18.77
N GLY A 298 -11.80 15.97 -17.76
CA GLY A 298 -11.18 16.93 -16.84
C GLY A 298 -12.13 17.54 -15.81
N ARG A 299 -13.43 17.20 -15.79
CA ARG A 299 -14.42 17.74 -14.83
C ARG A 299 -14.80 16.79 -13.68
N GLY A 300 -14.29 15.56 -13.71
CA GLY A 300 -14.45 14.58 -12.63
C GLY A 300 -13.22 13.68 -12.54
N ASN A 301 -13.18 12.84 -11.49
CA ASN A 301 -12.20 11.77 -11.37
C ASN A 301 -12.94 10.47 -11.05
N ARG A 302 -12.70 9.41 -11.82
CA ARG A 302 -13.24 8.08 -11.56
C ARG A 302 -12.30 7.02 -12.12
N TYR A 303 -12.04 6.01 -11.30
CA TYR A 303 -11.25 4.86 -11.67
C TYR A 303 -11.82 4.17 -12.92
N SER A 304 -10.99 4.02 -13.95
CA SER A 304 -11.38 3.47 -15.25
C SER A 304 -10.42 2.37 -15.70
N ASN A 305 -10.92 1.15 -15.85
CA ASN A 305 -10.18 0.13 -16.59
C ASN A 305 -10.27 0.37 -18.10
N GLY A 306 -11.40 0.83 -18.63
CA GLY A 306 -11.60 1.13 -20.05
C GLY A 306 -10.60 2.16 -20.58
N GLY A 307 -10.36 3.24 -19.83
CA GLY A 307 -9.36 4.25 -20.19
C GLY A 307 -7.93 3.68 -20.31
N TYR A 308 -7.59 2.68 -19.49
CA TYR A 308 -6.29 1.99 -19.61
C TYR A 308 -6.24 0.97 -20.75
N ILE A 309 -7.37 0.41 -21.21
CA ILE A 309 -7.44 -0.32 -22.48
C ILE A 309 -7.15 0.64 -23.65
N VAL A 310 -7.71 1.85 -23.63
CA VAL A 310 -7.42 2.88 -24.66
C VAL A 310 -5.94 3.26 -24.67
N LEU A 311 -5.29 3.43 -23.50
CA LEU A 311 -3.84 3.63 -23.44
C LEU A 311 -3.05 2.46 -24.05
N GLY A 312 -3.51 1.21 -23.86
CA GLY A 312 -2.94 0.04 -24.52
C GLY A 312 -3.01 0.14 -26.05
N ALA A 313 -4.18 0.51 -26.58
CA ALA A 313 -4.39 0.65 -28.03
C ALA A 313 -3.62 1.85 -28.62
N ILE A 314 -3.40 2.91 -27.83
CA ILE A 314 -2.54 4.04 -28.21
C ILE A 314 -1.07 3.60 -28.26
N ILE A 315 -0.58 2.79 -27.30
CA ILE A 315 0.75 2.17 -27.38
C ILE A 315 0.87 1.38 -28.68
N GLU A 316 -0.04 0.42 -28.95
CA GLU A 316 0.00 -0.42 -30.15
C GLU A 316 0.02 0.39 -31.45
N LYS A 317 -0.76 1.48 -31.51
CA LYS A 317 -0.78 2.38 -32.67
C LYS A 317 0.52 3.17 -32.85
N VAL A 318 1.11 3.66 -31.76
CA VAL A 318 2.32 4.49 -31.77
C VAL A 318 3.61 3.65 -31.95
N THR A 319 3.56 2.36 -31.63
CA THR A 319 4.69 1.44 -31.74
C THR A 319 4.66 0.58 -33.00
N GLY A 320 3.48 0.23 -33.52
CA GLY A 320 3.34 -0.78 -34.57
C GLY A 320 3.58 -2.22 -34.07
N THR A 321 3.63 -2.41 -32.75
CA THR A 321 3.84 -3.70 -32.07
C THR A 321 2.73 -3.96 -31.05
N ASP A 322 2.45 -5.22 -30.72
CA ASP A 322 1.43 -5.52 -29.70
C ASP A 322 1.84 -5.00 -28.31
N TYR A 323 0.85 -4.67 -27.49
CA TYR A 323 1.06 -4.06 -26.17
C TYR A 323 1.96 -4.94 -25.26
N TYR A 324 1.79 -6.26 -25.33
CA TYR A 324 2.53 -7.20 -24.48
C TYR A 324 4.01 -7.23 -24.86
N THR A 325 4.30 -7.25 -26.16
CA THR A 325 5.68 -7.20 -26.68
C THR A 325 6.33 -5.86 -26.42
N TYR A 326 5.64 -4.73 -26.65
CA TYR A 326 6.21 -3.43 -26.32
C TYR A 326 6.57 -3.32 -24.84
N VAL A 327 5.67 -3.68 -23.92
CA VAL A 327 5.94 -3.59 -22.47
C VAL A 327 6.99 -4.60 -22.01
N ARG A 328 7.05 -5.81 -22.60
CA ARG A 328 8.12 -6.78 -22.34
C ARG A 328 9.50 -6.21 -22.67
N GLU A 329 9.65 -5.63 -23.87
CA GLU A 329 10.93 -5.11 -24.37
C GLU A 329 11.32 -3.75 -23.76
N ASN A 330 10.34 -2.91 -23.41
CA ASN A 330 10.58 -1.51 -23.02
C ASN A 330 10.44 -1.25 -21.51
N ILE A 331 9.83 -2.16 -20.75
CA ILE A 331 9.67 -2.07 -19.29
C ILE A 331 10.27 -3.28 -18.59
N PHE A 332 9.82 -4.51 -18.91
CA PHE A 332 10.22 -5.71 -18.15
C PHE A 332 11.69 -6.10 -18.35
N GLN A 333 12.15 -6.24 -19.60
CA GLN A 333 13.54 -6.56 -19.92
C GLN A 333 14.53 -5.49 -19.39
N PRO A 334 14.30 -4.16 -19.53
CA PRO A 334 15.13 -3.15 -18.89
C PRO A 334 15.18 -3.24 -17.36
N CYS A 335 14.11 -3.70 -16.70
CA CYS A 335 14.13 -3.96 -15.26
C CYS A 335 14.81 -5.29 -14.89
N GLY A 336 15.01 -6.22 -15.84
CA GLY A 336 15.45 -7.59 -15.54
C GLY A 336 14.32 -8.49 -15.03
N MET A 337 13.08 -8.16 -15.36
CA MET A 337 11.87 -8.88 -14.95
C MET A 337 11.59 -10.05 -15.90
N SER A 338 12.26 -11.18 -15.66
CA SER A 338 12.20 -12.39 -16.49
C SER A 338 10.90 -13.18 -16.34
N ASP A 339 10.21 -13.01 -15.22
CA ASP A 339 9.10 -13.84 -14.77
C ASP A 339 7.78 -13.06 -14.75
N THR A 340 7.73 -12.00 -15.56
CA THR A 340 6.63 -11.04 -15.68
C THR A 340 6.13 -10.94 -17.12
N ASP A 341 4.86 -11.29 -17.35
CA ASP A 341 4.17 -11.07 -18.62
C ASP A 341 2.64 -11.09 -18.39
N SER A 342 1.86 -10.68 -19.39
CA SER A 342 0.46 -11.08 -19.51
C SER A 342 0.40 -12.41 -20.26
N TYR A 343 0.54 -13.51 -19.53
CA TYR A 343 0.48 -14.85 -20.10
C TYR A 343 -0.90 -15.21 -20.66
N GLU A 344 -0.92 -16.05 -21.69
CA GLU A 344 -2.15 -16.67 -22.19
C GLU A 344 -2.53 -17.87 -21.32
N ARG A 345 -3.80 -17.87 -20.88
CA ARG A 345 -4.36 -18.75 -19.84
C ARG A 345 -4.28 -20.25 -20.17
N ASP A 346 -4.18 -20.59 -21.47
CA ASP A 346 -4.15 -21.95 -22.00
C ASP A 346 -2.76 -22.42 -22.47
N LYS A 347 -1.69 -21.62 -22.30
CA LYS A 347 -0.32 -21.98 -22.72
C LYS A 347 0.49 -22.75 -21.68
N GLY A 348 -0.09 -23.10 -20.52
CA GLY A 348 0.52 -24.04 -19.56
C GLY A 348 1.83 -23.56 -18.90
N ILE A 349 2.02 -22.26 -18.72
CA ILE A 349 3.23 -21.70 -18.07
C ILE A 349 3.32 -22.13 -16.60
N SER A 350 4.54 -22.48 -16.18
CA SER A 350 4.86 -22.99 -14.85
C SER A 350 4.82 -21.92 -13.75
N ASN A 351 4.66 -22.39 -12.52
CA ASN A 351 4.70 -21.60 -11.28
C ASN A 351 3.66 -20.47 -11.21
N LEU A 352 2.54 -20.53 -11.96
CA LEU A 352 1.41 -19.62 -11.80
C LEU A 352 0.59 -19.99 -10.56
N ALA A 353 0.21 -18.99 -9.76
CA ALA A 353 -0.82 -19.17 -8.74
C ALA A 353 -2.23 -19.09 -9.36
N MET A 354 -3.05 -20.09 -9.05
CA MET A 354 -4.48 -20.12 -9.32
C MET A 354 -5.21 -19.30 -8.26
N GLY A 355 -6.12 -18.41 -8.66
CA GLY A 355 -6.85 -17.53 -7.74
C GLY A 355 -8.05 -18.22 -7.10
N HIS A 356 -8.23 -18.00 -5.79
CA HIS A 356 -9.27 -18.63 -4.97
C HIS A 356 -10.13 -17.57 -4.28
N THR A 357 -11.45 -17.63 -4.50
CA THR A 357 -12.41 -16.62 -4.04
C THR A 357 -13.54 -17.24 -3.21
N ARG A 358 -13.99 -16.56 -2.15
CA ARG A 358 -15.25 -16.90 -1.44
C ARG A 358 -16.49 -16.29 -2.13
N ARG A 359 -16.34 -15.64 -3.30
CA ARG A 359 -17.39 -14.96 -4.09
C ARG A 359 -18.30 -14.00 -3.28
N GLY A 360 -17.75 -13.35 -2.25
CA GLY A 360 -18.50 -12.45 -1.38
C GLY A 360 -19.38 -13.14 -0.33
N GLN A 361 -19.19 -14.45 -0.07
CA GLN A 361 -19.81 -15.17 1.05
C GLN A 361 -18.81 -15.26 2.21
N PRO A 362 -18.96 -14.50 3.31
CA PRO A 362 -18.06 -14.60 4.47
C PRO A 362 -18.09 -16.01 5.07
N GLY A 363 -16.92 -16.62 5.25
CA GLY A 363 -16.80 -18.01 5.71
C GLY A 363 -17.19 -19.09 4.68
N GLY A 364 -17.68 -18.74 3.50
CA GLY A 364 -17.97 -19.69 2.42
C GLY A 364 -16.71 -20.37 1.86
N GLU A 365 -16.88 -21.50 1.18
CA GLU A 365 -15.77 -22.26 0.58
C GLU A 365 -15.04 -21.42 -0.48
N ARG A 366 -13.71 -21.59 -0.58
CA ARG A 366 -12.88 -20.90 -1.57
C ARG A 366 -12.87 -21.67 -2.89
N VAL A 367 -13.51 -21.13 -3.92
CA VAL A 367 -13.59 -21.72 -5.28
C VAL A 367 -12.62 -21.03 -6.25
N LEU A 368 -12.22 -21.71 -7.32
CA LEU A 368 -11.38 -21.11 -8.36
C LEU A 368 -12.04 -19.90 -9.04
N ASN A 369 -11.24 -18.86 -9.28
CA ASN A 369 -11.63 -17.69 -10.08
C ASN A 369 -11.39 -17.88 -11.60
N HIS A 370 -10.73 -18.96 -12.02
CA HIS A 370 -10.23 -19.15 -13.39
C HIS A 370 -11.28 -18.90 -14.50
N GLN A 371 -12.54 -19.23 -14.24
CA GLN A 371 -13.67 -19.01 -15.16
C GLN A 371 -14.04 -17.52 -15.37
N THR A 372 -13.72 -16.63 -14.42
CA THR A 372 -14.01 -15.18 -14.53
C THR A 372 -12.87 -14.40 -15.19
N LEU A 373 -11.67 -14.99 -15.27
CA LEU A 373 -10.48 -14.37 -15.85
C LEU A 373 -10.48 -14.44 -17.39
N PRO A 374 -10.01 -13.41 -18.09
CA PRO A 374 -9.86 -13.39 -19.55
C PRO A 374 -8.82 -14.42 -20.02
N GLY A 375 -8.82 -14.73 -21.32
CA GLY A 375 -7.82 -15.58 -21.96
C GLY A 375 -6.40 -14.99 -21.89
N ARG A 376 -6.28 -13.66 -21.78
CA ARG A 376 -5.04 -12.94 -21.50
C ARG A 376 -5.30 -11.67 -20.69
N GLY A 377 -4.37 -11.29 -19.83
CA GLY A 377 -4.37 -10.00 -19.14
C GLY A 377 -4.34 -8.78 -20.10
N SER A 378 -4.49 -7.58 -19.55
CA SER A 378 -4.62 -6.32 -20.31
C SER A 378 -3.69 -5.22 -19.80
N SER A 379 -3.64 -4.10 -20.54
CA SER A 379 -3.02 -2.85 -20.11
C SER A 379 -3.67 -2.19 -18.88
N ALA A 380 -4.88 -2.63 -18.50
CA ALA A 380 -5.53 -2.22 -17.26
C ALA A 380 -5.23 -3.16 -16.09
N GLY A 381 -4.87 -4.42 -16.34
CA GLY A 381 -4.67 -5.42 -15.29
C GLY A 381 -4.79 -6.86 -15.78
N GLY A 382 -4.37 -7.79 -14.91
CA GLY A 382 -4.49 -9.23 -15.14
C GLY A 382 -3.23 -9.93 -15.64
N GLY A 383 -2.11 -9.24 -15.76
CA GLY A 383 -0.79 -9.84 -15.98
C GLY A 383 -0.21 -10.45 -14.70
N TYR A 384 0.90 -11.16 -14.79
CA TYR A 384 1.51 -11.90 -13.68
C TYR A 384 2.96 -11.45 -13.43
N SER A 385 3.44 -11.62 -12.20
CA SER A 385 4.84 -11.34 -11.80
C SER A 385 5.20 -12.05 -10.48
N THR A 386 6.48 -12.03 -10.11
CA THR A 386 7.00 -12.48 -8.81
C THR A 386 7.31 -11.29 -7.89
N SER A 387 7.52 -11.53 -6.59
CA SER A 387 7.92 -10.47 -5.66
C SER A 387 9.34 -9.94 -5.96
N GLU A 388 10.22 -10.78 -6.51
CA GLU A 388 11.57 -10.37 -6.95
C GLU A 388 11.53 -9.46 -8.18
N ASP A 389 10.65 -9.74 -9.15
CA ASP A 389 10.50 -8.88 -10.34
C ASP A 389 9.92 -7.51 -9.98
N LEU A 390 8.95 -7.46 -9.07
CA LEU A 390 8.46 -6.19 -8.52
C LEU A 390 9.53 -5.44 -7.71
N LEU A 391 10.40 -6.14 -6.97
CA LEU A 391 11.58 -5.54 -6.33
C LEU A 391 12.49 -4.86 -7.36
N LYS A 392 12.81 -5.55 -8.47
CA LYS A 392 13.61 -4.99 -9.58
C LYS A 392 12.93 -3.79 -10.22
N TYR A 393 11.61 -3.81 -10.39
CA TYR A 393 10.84 -2.68 -10.94
C TYR A 393 10.96 -1.42 -10.07
N VAL A 394 10.74 -1.53 -8.76
CA VAL A 394 10.87 -0.37 -7.85
C VAL A 394 12.33 0.12 -7.78
N GLN A 395 13.31 -0.77 -7.89
CA GLN A 395 14.72 -0.39 -8.00
C GLN A 395 15.01 0.38 -9.31
N ALA A 396 14.43 -0.04 -10.44
CA ALA A 396 14.55 0.64 -11.73
C ALA A 396 13.85 2.02 -11.73
N LEU A 397 12.73 2.15 -11.00
CA LEU A 397 12.09 3.44 -10.75
C LEU A 397 12.95 4.36 -9.86
N SER A 398 13.47 3.84 -8.74
CA SER A 398 14.30 4.61 -7.80
C SER A 398 15.61 5.12 -8.40
N THR A 399 16.10 4.47 -9.46
CA THR A 399 17.31 4.86 -10.21
C THR A 399 17.01 5.69 -11.46
N GLY A 400 15.72 5.91 -11.80
CA GLY A 400 15.31 6.60 -13.02
C GLY A 400 15.54 5.81 -14.31
N LYS A 401 15.91 4.52 -14.22
CA LYS A 401 16.09 3.61 -15.36
C LYS A 401 14.76 3.37 -16.09
N ILE A 402 13.67 3.28 -15.33
CA ILE A 402 12.31 3.52 -15.80
C ILE A 402 11.83 4.82 -15.15
N PHE A 403 11.12 5.65 -15.90
CA PHE A 403 10.53 6.87 -15.37
C PHE A 403 9.05 6.66 -15.02
N LEU A 404 8.67 7.13 -13.84
CA LEU A 404 7.29 7.31 -13.40
C LEU A 404 7.27 8.61 -12.56
N PRO A 405 6.33 9.53 -12.79
CA PRO A 405 6.21 10.74 -11.96
C PRO A 405 5.69 10.40 -10.55
N ASP A 406 5.64 11.40 -9.68
CA ASP A 406 5.03 11.38 -8.35
C ASP A 406 5.73 10.49 -7.29
N ILE A 407 6.65 9.60 -7.68
CA ILE A 407 7.39 8.67 -6.79
C ILE A 407 8.44 9.33 -5.86
N ALA A 408 8.35 10.63 -5.62
CA ALA A 408 9.37 11.39 -4.90
C ALA A 408 9.51 10.97 -3.42
N ASN A 409 8.41 10.49 -2.80
CA ASN A 409 8.40 10.00 -1.42
C ASN A 409 8.42 8.46 -1.32
N GLY A 410 8.24 7.73 -2.42
CA GLY A 410 7.93 6.31 -2.38
C GLY A 410 6.96 5.89 -3.49
N LEU A 411 6.36 4.70 -3.36
CA LEU A 411 5.37 4.17 -4.29
C LEU A 411 4.41 3.22 -3.52
N GLY A 412 3.14 3.57 -3.41
CA GLY A 412 2.08 2.68 -2.94
C GLY A 412 1.14 2.31 -4.09
N ILE A 413 1.12 1.04 -4.49
CA ILE A 413 0.22 0.52 -5.54
C ILE A 413 -0.33 -0.86 -5.19
N ALA A 414 -1.59 -1.09 -5.52
CA ALA A 414 -2.30 -2.33 -5.21
C ALA A 414 -3.12 -2.84 -6.41
N GLY A 415 -3.38 -4.15 -6.41
CA GLY A 415 -4.27 -4.83 -7.35
C GLY A 415 -5.30 -5.67 -6.63
N GLY A 416 -6.51 -5.72 -7.17
CA GLY A 416 -7.62 -6.44 -6.55
C GLY A 416 -8.71 -6.86 -7.53
N ALA A 417 -9.11 -8.13 -7.46
CA ALA A 417 -10.29 -8.72 -8.09
C ALA A 417 -10.61 -10.05 -7.36
N PRO A 418 -11.76 -10.71 -7.57
CA PRO A 418 -12.04 -12.00 -6.93
C PRO A 418 -10.91 -13.03 -7.17
N GLY A 419 -10.33 -13.55 -6.09
CA GLY A 419 -9.17 -14.46 -6.09
C GLY A 419 -7.82 -13.82 -6.48
N ILE A 420 -7.72 -12.50 -6.52
CA ILE A 420 -6.51 -11.74 -6.87
C ILE A 420 -6.34 -10.60 -5.87
N SER A 421 -5.26 -10.61 -5.09
CA SER A 421 -4.88 -9.45 -4.28
C SER A 421 -3.37 -9.28 -4.22
N SER A 422 -2.90 -8.06 -4.51
CA SER A 422 -1.50 -7.68 -4.56
C SER A 422 -1.30 -6.28 -3.97
N ALA A 423 -0.15 -6.04 -3.33
CA ALA A 423 0.24 -4.75 -2.78
C ALA A 423 1.77 -4.55 -2.87
N VAL A 424 2.19 -3.33 -3.20
CA VAL A 424 3.58 -2.87 -3.23
C VAL A 424 3.62 -1.53 -2.54
N GLU A 425 4.30 -1.47 -1.38
CA GLU A 425 4.46 -0.29 -0.56
C GLU A 425 5.95 0.01 -0.39
N TRP A 426 6.44 1.05 -1.05
CA TRP A 426 7.80 1.57 -0.93
C TRP A 426 7.78 2.92 -0.22
N ASP A 427 8.51 3.06 0.88
CA ASP A 427 8.89 4.36 1.44
C ASP A 427 10.35 4.67 1.09
N ARG A 428 10.57 5.78 0.40
CA ARG A 428 11.91 6.23 0.00
C ARG A 428 12.72 6.78 1.18
N ARG A 429 12.08 7.16 2.29
CA ARG A 429 12.73 7.82 3.44
C ARG A 429 13.40 6.82 4.37
N SER A 430 12.65 5.81 4.84
CA SER A 430 13.19 4.66 5.58
C SER A 430 13.94 3.67 4.67
N GLY A 431 13.64 3.71 3.36
CA GLY A 431 14.19 2.80 2.37
C GLY A 431 13.52 1.42 2.35
N TYR A 432 12.46 1.19 3.13
CA TYR A 432 11.72 -0.07 3.13
C TYR A 432 10.82 -0.22 1.91
N LEU A 433 10.77 -1.44 1.39
CA LEU A 433 9.88 -1.90 0.34
C LEU A 433 9.21 -3.19 0.82
N VAL A 434 7.88 -3.17 0.91
CA VAL A 434 7.04 -4.32 1.26
C VAL A 434 6.25 -4.72 0.01
N ILE A 435 6.38 -5.97 -0.40
CA ILE A 435 5.65 -6.57 -1.53
C ILE A 435 4.88 -7.77 -1.00
N VAL A 436 3.56 -7.76 -1.21
CA VAL A 436 2.67 -8.86 -0.84
C VAL A 436 1.88 -9.28 -2.06
N LEU A 437 1.98 -10.56 -2.42
CA LEU A 437 1.26 -11.17 -3.53
C LEU A 437 0.45 -12.35 -3.00
N THR A 438 -0.85 -12.41 -3.27
CA THR A 438 -1.73 -13.48 -2.78
C THR A 438 -2.66 -13.97 -3.87
N ASN A 439 -3.06 -15.25 -3.76
CA ASN A 439 -4.07 -15.85 -4.62
C ASN A 439 -5.47 -15.87 -3.98
N PHE A 440 -5.76 -14.86 -3.15
CA PHE A 440 -7.00 -14.67 -2.40
C PHE A 440 -7.71 -13.36 -2.79
N ASP A 441 -8.98 -13.23 -2.38
CA ASP A 441 -9.75 -11.99 -2.50
C ASP A 441 -9.09 -10.79 -1.77
N PRO A 442 -9.25 -9.57 -2.30
CA PRO A 442 -9.04 -8.35 -1.52
C PRO A 442 -9.93 -8.35 -0.26
N PRO A 443 -9.45 -7.82 0.87
CA PRO A 443 -8.25 -7.00 1.00
C PRO A 443 -6.96 -7.77 1.34
N ALA A 444 -6.90 -9.11 1.20
CA ALA A 444 -5.85 -9.96 1.81
C ALA A 444 -4.41 -9.41 1.73
N ALA A 445 -3.90 -9.12 0.52
CA ALA A 445 -2.54 -8.61 0.38
C ALA A 445 -2.36 -7.20 0.96
N GLY A 446 -3.35 -6.31 0.78
CA GLY A 446 -3.32 -4.95 1.33
C GLY A 446 -3.47 -4.91 2.86
N ALA A 447 -4.20 -5.85 3.45
CA ALA A 447 -4.33 -5.99 4.91
C ALA A 447 -3.02 -6.49 5.54
N ALA A 448 -2.39 -7.51 4.93
CA ALA A 448 -1.08 -7.96 5.32
C ALA A 448 -0.01 -6.87 5.12
N ALA A 449 0.00 -6.18 3.96
CA ALA A 449 0.93 -5.09 3.69
C ALA A 449 0.78 -3.94 4.71
N ARG A 450 -0.44 -3.48 5.01
CA ARG A 450 -0.68 -2.48 6.06
C ARG A 450 -0.18 -2.94 7.44
N ARG A 451 -0.40 -4.22 7.80
CA ARG A 451 0.11 -4.77 9.07
C ARG A 451 1.65 -4.78 9.10
N ILE A 452 2.31 -5.19 8.02
CA ILE A 452 3.78 -5.20 7.90
C ILE A 452 4.35 -3.78 7.92
N VAL A 453 3.75 -2.85 7.17
CA VAL A 453 4.12 -1.42 7.15
C VAL A 453 3.98 -0.80 8.54
N SER A 454 2.95 -1.19 9.30
CA SER A 454 2.76 -0.76 10.69
C SER A 454 3.84 -1.27 11.65
N TRP A 455 4.67 -2.23 11.25
CA TRP A 455 5.74 -2.83 12.04
C TRP A 455 7.17 -2.41 11.63
N LEU A 456 7.32 -1.63 10.56
CA LEU A 456 8.63 -1.16 10.10
C LEU A 456 9.33 -0.31 11.19
N PRO A 457 10.60 -0.59 11.53
CA PRO A 457 11.39 0.22 12.47
C PRO A 457 11.47 1.72 12.13
N GLU A 458 11.59 2.56 13.17
CA GLU A 458 11.75 4.02 13.12
C GLU A 458 13.22 4.49 13.14
#